data_AF-A0A7V5RHI9-F1
#
_entry.id   AF-A0A7V5RHI9-F1
#
_cell.length_a   1.000
_cell.length_b   1.000
_cell.length_c   1.000
_cell.angle_alpha   90.00
_cell.angle_beta   90.00
_cell.angle_gamma   90.00
#
_symmetry.space_group_name_H-M   'P 1'
#
loop_
_entity.id
_entity.type
_entity.pdbx_description
1 polymer ?
#
loop_
_entity_poly.entity_id
_entity_poly.type
_entity_poly.pdbx_seq_one_letter_code
_entity_poly.pdbx_strand_id
1 'polypeptide(L)'
;RALTMIFDAAARCELAPLRQRVAKIRQEERFHRIFTEGWVARLAQNERSRAALQQAVAAHWPVAEAWFGPKNEETGTALVQAGLLAKHPHELAEAWRQSLEDFLKKHAISIPSANISWDNWRKETRDGGYEN
;
A
#
# COMPACT_ATOMS: atom_id res chain seq x y z
N ARG A 1 0.50 4.14 -2.94
CA ARG A 1 1.50 3.13 -3.34
C ARG A 1 1.06 1.68 -3.06
N ALA A 2 0.29 1.39 -2.00
CA ALA A 2 -0.17 0.02 -1.72
C ALA A 2 -0.93 -0.60 -2.91
N LEU A 3 -1.93 0.10 -3.44
CA LEU A 3 -2.64 -0.27 -4.66
C LEU A 3 -1.73 -0.47 -5.88
N THR A 4 -0.76 0.43 -6.06
CA THR A 4 0.20 0.34 -7.16
C THR A 4 0.95 -1.00 -7.14
N MET A 5 1.35 -1.50 -5.97
CA MET A 5 2.04 -2.78 -5.81
C MET A 5 1.16 -3.97 -6.22
N ILE A 6 -0.13 -3.93 -5.86
CA ILE A 6 -1.11 -4.95 -6.26
C ILE A 6 -1.30 -4.95 -7.79
N PHE A 7 -1.44 -3.77 -8.40
CA PHE A 7 -1.58 -3.66 -9.84
C PHE A 7 -0.30 -4.06 -10.59
N ASP A 8 0.88 -3.73 -10.06
CA ASP A 8 2.16 -4.20 -10.62
C ASP A 8 2.23 -5.73 -10.61
N ALA A 9 1.78 -6.38 -9.54
CA ALA A 9 1.72 -7.85 -9.45
C ALA A 9 0.69 -8.48 -10.41
N ALA A 10 -0.38 -7.75 -10.77
CA ALA A 10 -1.39 -8.17 -11.74
C ALA A 10 -1.03 -7.84 -13.20
N ALA A 11 0.05 -7.09 -13.46
CA ALA A 11 0.36 -6.54 -14.78
C ALA A 11 0.63 -7.59 -15.87
N ARG A 12 0.90 -8.83 -15.47
CA ARG A 12 1.16 -9.96 -16.38
C ARG A 12 0.14 -11.09 -16.21
N CYS A 13 -0.99 -10.85 -15.54
CA CYS A 13 -2.02 -11.88 -15.40
C CYS A 13 -2.59 -12.31 -16.76
N GLU A 14 -3.08 -13.55 -16.84
CA GLU A 14 -3.62 -14.13 -18.06
C GLU A 14 -4.98 -13.53 -18.46
N LEU A 15 -5.72 -12.96 -17.49
CA LEU A 15 -7.01 -12.33 -17.71
C LEU A 15 -6.87 -11.00 -18.48
N ALA A 16 -7.03 -11.07 -19.81
CA ALA A 16 -6.82 -9.94 -20.70
C ALA A 16 -7.57 -8.64 -20.31
N PRO A 17 -8.85 -8.67 -19.88
CA PRO A 17 -9.54 -7.45 -19.43
C PRO A 17 -8.87 -6.79 -18.23
N LEU A 18 -8.41 -7.58 -17.25
CA LEU A 18 -7.71 -7.07 -16.07
C LEU A 18 -6.36 -6.47 -16.47
N ARG A 19 -5.57 -7.20 -17.26
CA ARG A 19 -4.27 -6.75 -17.75
C ARG A 19 -4.34 -5.39 -18.48
N GLN A 20 -5.35 -5.19 -19.34
CA GLN A 20 -5.56 -3.93 -20.05
C GLN A 20 -5.89 -2.77 -19.10
N ARG A 21 -6.75 -3.00 -18.10
CA ARG A 21 -7.11 -1.99 -17.09
C ARG A 21 -5.90 -1.62 -16.22
N VAL A 22 -5.13 -2.61 -15.80
CA VAL A 22 -3.90 -2.44 -15.02
C VAL A 22 -2.90 -1.55 -15.75
N ALA A 23 -2.71 -1.73 -17.06
CA ALA A 23 -1.79 -0.88 -17.83
C ALA A 23 -2.14 0.61 -17.73
N LYS A 24 -3.43 0.96 -17.85
CA LYS A 24 -3.90 2.34 -17.70
C LYS A 24 -3.74 2.85 -16.27
N ILE A 25 -4.16 2.08 -15.28
CA ILE A 25 -4.06 2.46 -13.87
C ILE A 25 -2.61 2.75 -13.47
N ARG A 26 -1.65 1.91 -13.92
CA ARG A 26 -0.22 2.10 -13.64
C ARG A 26 0.31 3.41 -14.22
N GLN A 27 -0.18 3.83 -15.39
CA GLN A 27 0.19 5.11 -15.99
C GLN A 27 -0.26 6.28 -15.11
N GLU A 28 -1.50 6.25 -14.61
CA GLU A 28 -2.07 7.29 -13.74
C GLU A 28 -1.38 7.33 -12.37
N GLU A 29 -1.18 6.15 -11.75
CA GLU A 29 -0.52 6.01 -10.45
C GLU A 29 0.92 6.54 -10.44
N ARG A 30 1.62 6.48 -11.58
CA ARG A 30 2.96 7.08 -11.71
C ARG A 30 2.92 8.59 -11.45
N PHE A 31 1.90 9.29 -11.94
CA PHE A 31 1.76 10.73 -11.74
C PHE A 31 1.38 11.05 -10.29
N HIS A 32 0.39 10.34 -9.72
CA HIS A 32 0.04 10.48 -8.30
C HIS A 32 1.27 10.36 -7.41
N ARG A 33 2.11 9.36 -7.68
CA ARG A 33 3.36 9.13 -6.94
C ARG A 33 4.31 10.32 -7.01
N ILE A 34 4.60 10.84 -8.20
CA ILE A 34 5.52 11.96 -8.38
C ILE A 34 5.02 13.19 -7.60
N PHE A 35 3.73 13.50 -7.70
CA PHE A 35 3.15 14.63 -6.97
C PHE A 35 3.19 14.45 -5.46
N THR A 36 2.80 13.28 -4.95
CA THR A 36 2.83 13.00 -3.52
C THR A 36 4.26 13.05 -2.95
N GLU A 37 5.25 12.49 -3.65
CA GLU A 37 6.65 12.57 -3.22
C GLU A 37 7.16 14.01 -3.16
N GLY A 38 6.81 14.84 -4.15
CA GLY A 38 7.13 16.27 -4.13
C GLY A 38 6.50 17.00 -2.94
N TRP A 39 5.24 16.68 -2.61
CA TRP A 39 4.58 17.26 -1.44
C TRP A 39 5.19 16.82 -0.11
N VAL A 40 5.54 15.54 0.03
CA VAL A 40 6.24 15.03 1.21
C VAL A 40 7.56 15.76 1.40
N ALA A 41 8.36 15.86 0.33
CA ALA A 41 9.64 16.57 0.38
C ALA A 41 9.47 18.03 0.79
N ARG A 42 8.44 18.72 0.28
CA ARG A 42 8.13 20.12 0.63
C ARG A 42 7.66 20.27 2.07
N LEU A 43 6.73 19.44 2.52
CA LEU A 43 6.17 19.50 3.88
C LEU A 43 7.19 19.13 4.95
N ALA A 44 8.18 18.28 4.62
CA ALA A 44 9.22 17.88 5.55
C ALA A 44 10.27 18.98 5.82
N GLN A 45 10.32 20.06 5.03
CA GLN A 45 11.33 21.14 5.17
C GLN A 45 11.15 22.00 6.42
N ASN A 46 9.91 22.19 6.87
CA ASN A 46 9.60 22.98 8.06
C ASN A 46 9.14 22.06 9.19
N GLU A 47 9.60 22.33 10.41
CA GLU A 47 9.34 21.49 11.58
C GLU A 47 7.85 21.31 11.88
N ARG A 48 7.06 22.39 11.82
CA ARG A 48 5.62 22.34 12.08
C ARG A 48 4.89 21.50 11.05
N SER A 49 5.19 21.67 9.76
CA SER A 49 4.56 20.87 8.71
C SER A 49 5.06 19.42 8.71
N ARG A 50 6.31 19.18 9.10
CA ARG A 50 6.85 17.82 9.28
C ARG A 50 6.15 17.08 10.42
N ALA A 51 5.89 17.76 11.55
CA ALA A 51 5.13 17.18 12.66
C ALA A 51 3.69 16.83 12.25
N ALA A 52 3.01 17.73 11.51
CA ALA A 52 1.68 17.44 10.97
C ALA A 52 1.69 16.27 9.97
N LEU A 53 2.72 16.20 9.10
CA LEU A 53 2.90 15.07 8.18
C LEU A 53 3.13 13.76 8.94
N GLN A 54 3.94 13.77 10.00
CA GLN A 54 4.19 12.58 10.84
C GLN A 54 2.90 12.06 11.47
N GLN A 55 2.03 12.95 11.96
CA GLN A 55 0.72 12.58 12.50
C GLN A 55 -0.20 11.99 11.43
N ALA A 56 -0.25 12.61 10.24
CA ALA A 56 -1.05 12.10 9.13
C ALA A 56 -0.57 10.72 8.66
N VAL A 57 0.75 10.50 8.57
CA VAL A 57 1.32 9.19 8.25
C VAL A 57 0.91 8.18 9.33
N ALA A 58 1.05 8.52 10.62
CA ALA A 58 0.65 7.62 11.70
C ALA A 58 -0.83 7.22 11.64
N ALA A 59 -1.72 8.18 11.36
CA ALA A 59 -3.16 7.95 11.29
C ALA A 59 -3.59 7.10 10.09
N HIS A 60 -2.94 7.26 8.93
CA HIS A 60 -3.35 6.58 7.69
C HIS A 60 -2.56 5.31 7.38
N TRP A 61 -1.44 5.07 8.07
CA TRP A 61 -0.61 3.89 7.83
C TRP A 61 -1.36 2.57 8.00
N PRO A 62 -2.09 2.32 9.10
CA PRO A 62 -2.77 1.04 9.30
C PRO A 62 -3.80 0.77 8.20
N VAL A 63 -4.49 1.84 7.75
CA VAL A 63 -5.40 1.77 6.60
C VAL A 63 -4.65 1.33 5.36
N ALA A 64 -3.57 2.01 4.98
CA ALA A 64 -2.84 1.68 3.76
C ALA A 64 -2.26 0.25 3.76
N GLU A 65 -1.80 -0.23 4.92
CA GLU A 65 -1.27 -1.57 5.10
C GLU A 65 -2.36 -2.64 5.07
N ALA A 66 -3.57 -2.35 5.56
CA ALA A 66 -4.70 -3.27 5.54
C ALA A 66 -5.16 -3.66 4.11
N TRP A 67 -4.84 -2.87 3.07
CA TRP A 67 -5.22 -3.16 1.68
C TRP A 67 -4.58 -4.46 1.14
N PHE A 68 -3.50 -4.93 1.78
CA PHE A 68 -2.87 -6.19 1.43
C PHE A 68 -3.61 -7.40 2.00
N GLY A 69 -4.42 -7.22 3.05
CA GLY A 69 -5.09 -8.30 3.77
C GLY A 69 -4.17 -9.01 4.78
N PRO A 70 -4.73 -9.94 5.58
CA PRO A 70 -3.99 -10.65 6.60
C PRO A 70 -2.94 -11.59 6.00
N LYS A 71 -1.82 -11.78 6.71
CA LYS A 71 -0.70 -12.63 6.27
C LYS A 71 -1.12 -14.05 5.88
N ASN A 72 -2.02 -14.64 6.66
CA ASN A 72 -2.43 -16.03 6.54
C ASN A 72 -3.76 -16.19 5.76
N GLU A 73 -4.07 -15.27 4.84
CA GLU A 73 -5.31 -15.34 4.06
C GLU A 73 -5.20 -16.33 2.88
N GLU A 74 -6.09 -17.32 2.83
CA GLU A 74 -6.16 -18.29 1.72
C GLU A 74 -6.39 -17.62 0.36
N THR A 75 -7.13 -16.49 0.33
CA THR A 75 -7.41 -15.71 -0.88
C THR A 75 -6.13 -15.29 -1.60
N GLY A 76 -5.09 -14.87 -0.86
CA GLY A 76 -3.82 -14.47 -1.45
C GLY A 76 -3.12 -15.62 -2.17
N THR A 77 -3.16 -16.81 -1.58
CA THR A 77 -2.63 -18.04 -2.19
C THR A 77 -3.41 -18.41 -3.45
N ALA A 78 -4.74 -18.35 -3.39
CA ALA A 78 -5.61 -18.65 -4.53
C ALA A 78 -5.37 -17.71 -5.72
N LEU A 79 -5.16 -16.40 -5.47
CA LEU A 79 -4.87 -15.42 -6.52
C LEU A 79 -3.54 -15.70 -7.24
N VAL A 80 -2.52 -16.16 -6.51
CA VAL A 80 -1.22 -16.55 -7.10
C VAL A 80 -1.36 -17.85 -7.90
N GLN A 81 -2.02 -18.87 -7.34
CA GLN A 81 -2.25 -20.15 -8.01
C GLN A 81 -3.09 -20.00 -9.29
N ALA A 82 -4.05 -19.07 -9.30
CA ALA A 82 -4.85 -18.74 -10.48
C ALA A 82 -4.12 -17.89 -11.53
N GLY A 83 -2.85 -17.52 -11.29
CA GLY A 83 -2.07 -16.65 -12.20
C GLY A 83 -2.61 -15.21 -12.28
N LEU A 84 -3.40 -14.77 -11.30
CA LEU A 84 -3.95 -13.41 -11.25
C LEU A 84 -2.97 -12.42 -10.61
N LEU A 85 -2.15 -12.88 -9.65
CA LEU A 85 -1.06 -12.11 -9.05
C LEU A 85 0.27 -12.87 -9.17
N ALA A 86 1.34 -12.14 -9.46
CA ALA A 86 2.68 -12.71 -9.54
C ALA A 86 3.32 -13.02 -8.17
N LYS A 87 2.78 -12.47 -7.07
CA LYS A 87 3.28 -12.64 -5.70
C LYS A 87 2.14 -12.61 -4.70
N HIS A 88 2.34 -13.22 -3.54
CA HIS A 88 1.36 -13.19 -2.47
C HIS A 88 1.19 -11.75 -1.93
N PRO A 89 -0.04 -11.29 -1.60
CA PRO A 89 -0.27 -9.95 -1.05
C PRO A 89 0.60 -9.59 0.16
N HIS A 90 0.86 -10.53 1.06
CA HIS A 90 1.79 -10.33 2.19
C HIS A 90 3.22 -9.98 1.74
N GLU A 91 3.75 -10.64 0.70
CA GLU A 91 5.08 -10.31 0.17
C GLU A 91 5.10 -8.90 -0.45
N LEU A 92 3.98 -8.48 -1.05
CA LEU A 92 3.82 -7.14 -1.57
C LEU A 92 3.73 -6.09 -0.45
N ALA A 93 3.12 -6.44 0.69
CA ALA A 93 3.05 -5.59 1.87
C ALA A 93 4.45 -5.31 2.45
N GLU A 94 5.27 -6.34 2.61
CA GLU A 94 6.66 -6.21 3.08
C GLU A 94 7.51 -5.35 2.12
N ALA A 95 7.41 -5.62 0.82
CA ALA A 95 8.11 -4.83 -0.19
C ALA A 95 7.65 -3.36 -0.21
N TRP A 96 6.34 -3.14 -0.04
CA TRP A 96 5.75 -1.81 0.06
C TRP A 96 6.27 -1.06 1.29
N ARG A 97 6.25 -1.71 2.46
CA ARG A 97 6.73 -1.15 3.74
C ARG A 97 8.19 -0.72 3.62
N GLN A 98 9.06 -1.62 3.15
CA GLN A 98 10.48 -1.30 2.94
C GLN A 98 10.66 -0.11 1.99
N SER A 99 9.93 -0.08 0.86
CA SER A 99 10.05 1.00 -0.12
C SER A 99 9.64 2.38 0.42
N LEU A 100 8.67 2.41 1.34
CA LEU A 100 8.24 3.63 2.00
C LEU A 100 9.17 4.02 3.15
N GLU A 101 9.74 3.05 3.86
CA GLU A 101 10.70 3.31 4.93
C GLU A 101 11.91 4.07 4.39
N ASP A 102 12.49 3.56 3.31
CA ASP A 102 13.63 4.17 2.65
C ASP A 102 13.33 5.58 2.15
N PHE A 103 12.10 5.84 1.73
CA PHE A 103 11.66 7.15 1.26
C PHE A 103 11.41 8.13 2.41
N LEU A 104 10.60 7.74 3.40
CA LEU A 104 10.20 8.59 4.53
C LEU A 104 11.36 8.91 5.46
N LYS A 105 12.29 7.97 5.66
CA LYS A 105 13.50 8.17 6.47
C LYS A 105 14.37 9.32 5.96
N LYS A 106 14.45 9.52 4.63
CA LYS A 106 15.18 10.66 4.02
C LYS A 106 14.58 12.01 4.40
N HIS A 107 13.32 12.02 4.83
CA HIS A 107 12.57 13.21 5.23
C HIS A 107 12.37 13.32 6.74
N ALA A 108 13.09 12.51 7.53
CA ALA A 108 12.95 12.43 8.99
C ALA A 108 11.50 12.15 9.44
N ILE A 109 10.79 11.33 8.65
CA ILE A 109 9.48 10.79 8.98
C ILE A 109 9.64 9.30 9.30
N SER A 110 9.13 8.88 10.44
CA SER A 110 9.16 7.48 10.89
C SER A 110 7.87 6.75 10.50
N ILE A 111 8.00 5.47 10.16
CA ILE A 111 6.85 4.57 10.00
C ILE A 111 6.33 4.18 11.40
N PRO A 112 5.01 4.25 11.65
CA PRO A 112 4.45 3.78 12.92
C PRO A 112 4.55 2.26 13.02
N SER A 113 4.70 1.75 14.25
CA SER A 113 4.37 0.35 14.54
C SER A 113 2.85 0.20 14.49
N ALA A 114 2.31 -0.28 13.37
CA ALA A 114 0.89 -0.58 13.26
C ALA A 114 0.62 -1.99 13.79
N ASN A 115 -0.33 -2.12 14.72
CA ASN A 115 -0.96 -3.38 15.04
C ASN A 115 -2.35 -3.38 14.42
N ILE A 116 -2.49 -4.00 13.25
CA ILE A 116 -3.77 -4.05 12.54
C ILE A 116 -4.60 -5.15 13.19
N SER A 117 -5.74 -4.79 13.78
CA SER A 117 -6.74 -5.79 14.16
C SER A 117 -7.39 -6.35 12.90
N TRP A 118 -7.34 -7.66 12.75
CA TRP A 118 -8.02 -8.39 11.70
C TRP A 118 -9.34 -8.99 12.19
N ASP A 119 -9.77 -8.69 13.42
CA ASP A 119 -10.97 -9.29 14.04
C ASP A 119 -12.25 -8.93 13.30
N ASN A 120 -12.23 -7.77 12.64
CA ASN A 120 -13.31 -7.27 11.80
C ASN A 120 -13.03 -7.42 10.30
N TRP A 121 -11.97 -8.16 9.92
CA TRP A 121 -11.62 -8.38 8.51
C TRP A 121 -12.76 -9.07 7.77
N ARG A 122 -13.36 -8.35 6.83
CA ARG A 122 -14.34 -8.91 5.89
C ARG A 122 -13.64 -9.13 4.57
N LYS A 123 -13.38 -10.39 4.20
CA LYS A 123 -12.73 -10.75 2.93
C LYS A 123 -13.48 -10.19 1.71
N GLU A 124 -14.80 -10.01 1.81
CA GLU A 124 -15.65 -9.50 0.74
C GLU A 124 -15.51 -7.99 0.53
N THR A 125 -15.35 -7.20 1.60
CA THR A 125 -15.25 -5.73 1.52
C THR A 125 -13.82 -5.22 1.71
N ARG A 126 -12.92 -6.07 2.19
CA ARG A 126 -11.53 -5.78 2.57
C ARG A 126 -11.44 -4.66 3.61
N ASP A 127 -12.44 -4.57 4.48
CA ASP A 127 -12.43 -3.68 5.64
C ASP A 127 -11.86 -4.42 6.85
N GLY A 128 -10.83 -3.85 7.47
CA GLY A 128 -10.44 -4.14 8.86
C GLY A 128 -11.05 -3.07 9.77
N GLY A 129 -11.57 -3.47 10.93
CA GLY A 129 -12.07 -2.54 11.93
C GLY A 129 -10.93 -1.86 12.69
N TYR A 130 -11.11 -0.57 13.00
CA TYR A 130 -10.20 0.20 13.85
C TYR A 130 -10.80 0.32 15.25
N GLU A 131 -10.09 -0.13 16.28
CA GLU A 131 -10.33 0.31 17.65
C GLU A 131 -9.28 1.39 17.98
N ASN A 132 -9.76 2.56 18.42
CA ASN A 132 -8.93 3.68 18.88
C ASN A 132 -8.51 3.48 20.34
#